data_AF-A0A357C5K0-F1
#
_entry.id   AF-A0A357C5K0-F1
#
_cell.length_a   1.000
_cell.length_b   1.000
_cell.length_c   1.000
_cell.angle_alpha   90.00
_cell.angle_beta   90.00
_cell.angle_gamma   90.00
#
_symmetry.space_group_name_H-M   'P 1'
#
loop_
_entity.id
_entity.type
_entity.pdbx_description
1 polymer ?
#
loop_
_entity_poly.entity_id
_entity_poly.type
_entity_poly.pdbx_seq_one_letter_code
_entity_poly.pdbx_strand_id
1 'polypeptide(L)'
;MSDILKISAVFVLILILLRKKMNIGYVLLIASAALAILYLMSPSSMASAIKAACLDKVTIKLALALTLIRAFELILREKDVLSEMMTASRLLLRRKKAVVVSMPLLIGLLPSVGGAY
;
A
#
# COMPACT_ATOMS: atom_id res chain seq x y z
N MET A 1 9.02 16.98 27.02
CA MET A 1 10.30 16.36 26.61
C MET A 1 10.22 14.83 26.57
N SER A 2 9.55 14.20 27.54
CA SER A 2 9.29 12.75 27.57
C SER A 2 8.50 12.23 26.35
N ASP A 3 7.52 12.99 25.85
CA ASP A 3 6.73 12.61 24.67
C ASP A 3 7.58 12.46 23.42
N ILE A 4 8.48 13.42 23.17
CA ILE A 4 9.40 13.39 22.03
C ILE A 4 10.29 12.15 22.10
N LEU A 5 10.75 11.78 23.31
CA LEU A 5 11.55 10.59 23.51
C LEU A 5 10.77 9.30 23.19
N LYS A 6 9.53 9.19 23.66
CA LYS A 6 8.64 8.03 23.41
C LYS A 6 8.31 7.90 21.91
N ILE A 7 7.94 9.00 21.28
CA ILE A 7 7.63 9.05 19.85
C ILE A 7 8.87 8.71 19.02
N SER A 8 10.03 9.27 19.37
CA SER A 8 11.29 8.95 18.70
C SER A 8 11.67 7.48 18.87
N ALA A 9 11.43 6.88 20.03
CA ALA A 9 11.68 5.45 20.26
C ALA A 9 10.81 4.57 19.36
N VAL A 10 9.51 4.88 19.23
CA VAL A 10 8.62 4.13 18.32
C VAL A 10 8.99 4.37 16.86
N PHE A 11 9.41 5.58 16.50
CA PHE A 11 9.88 5.86 15.15
C PHE A 11 11.12 5.04 14.78
N VAL A 12 12.11 4.98 15.69
CA VAL A 12 13.29 4.12 15.53
C VAL A 12 12.89 2.65 15.42
N LEU A 13 11.92 2.20 16.22
CA LEU A 13 11.36 0.85 16.13
C LEU A 13 10.78 0.58 14.73
N ILE A 14 9.96 1.48 14.19
CA ILE A 14 9.41 1.37 12.82
C ILE A 14 10.54 1.23 11.79
N LEU A 15 11.57 2.06 11.87
CA LEU A 15 12.71 2.01 10.95
C LEU A 15 13.46 0.68 11.02
N ILE A 16 13.68 0.14 12.23
CA ILE A 16 14.34 -1.15 12.44
C ILE A 16 13.49 -2.28 11.83
N LEU A 17 12.18 -2.29 12.09
CA LEU A 17 11.26 -3.31 11.58
C LEU A 17 11.16 -3.27 10.05
N LEU A 18 11.11 -2.07 9.46
CA LEU A 18 11.08 -1.91 8.01
C LEU A 18 12.40 -2.33 7.37
N ARG A 19 13.55 -2.05 8.01
CA ARG A 19 14.87 -2.53 7.57
C ARG A 19 14.98 -4.06 7.60
N LYS A 20 14.23 -4.73 8.47
CA LYS A 20 14.08 -6.19 8.49
C LYS A 20 13.15 -6.75 7.39
N LYS A 21 12.69 -5.91 6.45
CA LYS A 21 11.76 -6.29 5.37
C LYS A 21 10.45 -6.92 5.86
N MET A 22 10.00 -6.56 7.07
CA MET A 22 8.70 -6.99 7.56
C MET A 22 7.56 -6.31 6.77
N ASN A 23 6.43 -6.99 6.59
CA ASN A 23 5.27 -6.40 5.93
C ASN A 23 4.84 -5.13 6.67
N ILE A 24 4.63 -4.04 5.93
CA ILE A 24 4.26 -2.72 6.45
C ILE A 24 3.06 -2.80 7.41
N GLY A 25 2.07 -3.65 7.11
CA GLY A 25 0.92 -3.88 7.99
C GLY A 25 1.32 -4.40 9.38
N TYR A 26 2.22 -5.38 9.47
CA TYR A 26 2.72 -5.88 10.76
C TYR A 26 3.57 -4.84 11.48
N VAL A 27 4.39 -4.07 10.75
CA VAL A 27 5.20 -2.99 11.34
C VAL A 27 4.31 -1.94 12.01
N LEU A 28 3.26 -1.49 11.31
CA LEU A 28 2.31 -0.51 11.84
C LEU A 28 1.51 -1.04 13.03
N LEU A 29 1.10 -2.32 13.01
CA LEU A 29 0.42 -2.94 14.14
C LEU A 29 1.32 -2.99 15.39
N ILE A 30 2.57 -3.45 15.24
CA ILE A 30 3.53 -3.52 16.36
C ILE A 30 3.83 -2.12 16.90
N ALA A 31 4.05 -1.14 16.03
CA ALA A 31 4.31 0.24 16.43
C ALA A 31 3.11 0.87 17.17
N SER A 32 1.89 0.60 16.71
CA SER A 32 0.67 1.08 17.37
C SER A 32 0.48 0.43 18.74
N ALA A 33 0.75 -0.87 18.86
CA ALA A 33 0.75 -1.57 20.15
C ALA A 33 1.82 -1.03 21.09
N ALA A 34 3.04 -0.77 20.59
CA ALA A 34 4.11 -0.16 21.36
C ALA A 34 3.72 1.24 21.89
N LEU A 35 3.06 2.06 21.07
CA LEU A 35 2.52 3.36 21.51
C LEU A 35 1.47 3.19 22.61
N ALA A 36 0.52 2.28 22.43
CA ALA A 36 -0.52 2.02 23.42
C ALA A 36 0.09 1.61 24.78
N ILE A 37 1.14 0.79 24.77
CA ILE A 37 1.88 0.38 25.96
C ILE A 37 2.68 1.54 26.56
N LEU A 38 3.43 2.30 25.76
CA LEU A 38 4.27 3.43 26.23
C LEU A 38 3.47 4.59 26.83
N TYR A 39 2.23 4.76 26.39
CA TYR A 39 1.30 5.78 26.87
C TYR A 39 0.33 5.26 27.93
N LEU A 40 0.41 3.99 28.34
CA LEU A 40 -0.53 3.35 29.27
C LEU A 40 -2.00 3.63 28.86
N MET A 41 -2.31 3.47 27.57
CA MET A 41 -3.67 3.70 27.08
C MET A 41 -4.65 2.76 27.78
N SER A 42 -5.79 3.31 28.22
CA SER A 42 -6.83 2.50 28.82
C SER A 42 -7.40 1.50 27.79
N PRO A 43 -7.84 0.30 28.21
CA PRO A 43 -8.43 -0.67 27.30
C PRO A 43 -9.67 -0.13 26.57
N SER A 44 -10.44 0.75 27.21
CA SER A 44 -11.60 1.41 26.59
C SER A 44 -11.20 2.38 25.49
N SER A 45 -10.18 3.22 25.72
CA SER A 45 -9.64 4.11 24.70
C SER A 45 -9.05 3.33 23.52
N MET A 46 -8.37 2.20 23.77
CA MET A 46 -7.84 1.34 22.71
C MET A 46 -8.95 0.74 21.85
N ALA A 47 -10.01 0.20 22.46
CA ALA A 47 -11.16 -0.32 21.73
C ALA A 47 -11.87 0.76 20.90
N SER A 48 -11.99 1.97 21.45
CA SER A 48 -12.59 3.10 20.73
C SER A 48 -11.74 3.53 19.52
N ALA A 49 -10.42 3.56 19.66
CA ALA A 49 -9.50 3.92 18.59
C ALA A 49 -9.52 2.89 17.45
N ILE A 50 -9.56 1.59 17.78
CA ILE A 50 -9.68 0.51 16.78
C ILE A 50 -11.01 0.63 16.03
N LYS A 51 -12.13 0.81 16.76
CA LYS A 51 -13.44 1.00 16.13
C LYS A 51 -13.46 2.23 15.23
N ALA A 52 -12.90 3.35 15.69
CA ALA A 52 -12.82 4.58 14.90
C ALA A 52 -11.98 4.37 13.63
N ALA A 53 -10.81 3.73 13.73
CA ALA A 53 -9.96 3.45 12.58
C ALA A 53 -10.62 2.54 11.55
N CYS A 54 -11.32 1.48 11.99
CA CYS A 54 -12.01 0.53 11.12
C CYS A 54 -13.28 1.09 10.49
N LEU A 55 -14.03 1.93 11.22
CA LEU A 55 -15.29 2.54 10.75
C LEU A 55 -15.08 3.89 10.07
N ASP A 56 -13.83 4.35 9.99
CA ASP A 56 -13.52 5.59 9.30
C ASP A 56 -13.88 5.50 7.81
N LYS A 57 -14.61 6.51 7.33
CA LYS A 57 -15.12 6.53 5.96
C LYS A 57 -14.00 6.51 4.93
N VAL A 58 -12.85 7.13 5.22
CA VAL A 58 -11.69 7.16 4.31
C VAL A 58 -11.04 5.79 4.30
N THR A 59 -10.84 5.17 5.46
CA THR A 59 -10.32 3.79 5.55
C THR A 59 -11.15 2.81 4.72
N ILE A 60 -12.48 2.81 4.91
CA ILE A 60 -13.37 1.90 4.18
C ILE A 60 -13.33 2.18 2.67
N LYS A 61 -13.41 3.46 2.26
CA LYS A 61 -13.36 3.83 0.84
C LYS A 61 -12.06 3.38 0.18
N LEU A 62 -10.92 3.62 0.81
CA LEU A 62 -9.62 3.24 0.27
C LEU A 62 -9.44 1.73 0.26
N ALA A 63 -9.78 1.04 1.34
CA ALA A 63 -9.69 -0.43 1.40
C ALA A 63 -10.54 -1.07 0.30
N LEU A 64 -11.78 -0.61 0.13
CA LEU A 64 -12.68 -1.12 -0.90
C LEU A 64 -12.19 -0.77 -2.31
N ALA A 65 -11.84 0.50 -2.57
CA ALA A 65 -11.33 0.92 -3.87
C ALA A 65 -10.07 0.15 -4.28
N LEU A 66 -9.09 0.03 -3.39
CA LEU A 66 -7.86 -0.73 -3.65
C LEU A 66 -8.15 -2.21 -3.88
N THR A 67 -9.07 -2.81 -3.12
CA THR A 67 -9.45 -4.22 -3.31
C THR A 67 -10.12 -4.45 -4.66
N LEU A 68 -11.06 -3.59 -5.07
CA LEU A 68 -11.71 -3.67 -6.38
C LEU A 68 -10.70 -3.46 -7.51
N ILE A 69 -9.82 -2.48 -7.37
CA ILE A 69 -8.77 -2.21 -8.35
C ILE A 69 -7.86 -3.43 -8.52
N ARG A 70 -7.48 -4.10 -7.43
CA ARG A 70 -6.69 -5.33 -7.45
C ARG A 70 -7.44 -6.50 -8.10
N ALA A 71 -8.73 -6.66 -7.78
CA ALA A 71 -9.57 -7.67 -8.40
C ALA A 71 -9.69 -7.44 -9.92
N PHE A 72 -9.92 -6.20 -10.34
CA PHE A 72 -9.98 -5.82 -11.75
C PHE A 72 -8.66 -6.11 -12.48
N GLU A 73 -7.53 -5.73 -11.88
CA GLU A 73 -6.21 -6.04 -12.43
C GLU A 73 -5.98 -7.55 -12.58
N LEU A 74 -6.38 -8.35 -11.58
CA LEU A 74 -6.23 -9.81 -11.62
C LEU A 74 -7.02 -10.41 -12.78
N ILE A 75 -8.25 -9.95 -13.01
CA ILE A 75 -9.07 -10.35 -14.16
C ILE A 75 -8.39 -9.96 -15.49
N LEU A 76 -7.85 -8.74 -15.59
CA LEU A 76 -7.15 -8.29 -16.80
C LEU A 76 -5.89 -9.10 -17.08
N ARG A 77 -5.19 -9.56 -16.04
CA ARG A 77 -4.01 -10.44 -16.16
C ARG A 77 -4.38 -11.85 -16.58
N GLU A 78 -5.41 -12.44 -15.97
CA GLU A 78 -5.87 -13.80 -16.32
C GLU A 78 -6.38 -13.93 -17.75
N LYS A 79 -6.93 -12.84 -18.31
CA LYS A 79 -7.48 -12.82 -19.67
C LYS A 79 -6.46 -12.36 -20.73
N ASP A 80 -5.18 -12.20 -20.36
CA ASP A 80 -4.12 -11.66 -21.23
C ASP A 80 -4.44 -10.30 -21.89
N VAL A 81 -5.48 -9.61 -21.41
CA VAL A 81 -5.95 -8.33 -21.97
C VAL A 81 -4.85 -7.27 -21.90
N LEU A 82 -4.03 -7.30 -20.84
CA LEU A 82 -2.86 -6.41 -20.72
C LEU A 82 -1.83 -6.64 -21.84
N SER A 83 -1.59 -7.90 -22.20
CA SER A 83 -0.68 -8.28 -23.28
C SER A 83 -1.24 -7.86 -24.65
N GLU A 84 -2.54 -8.04 -24.86
CA GLU A 84 -3.23 -7.60 -26.06
C GLU A 84 -3.23 -6.08 -26.22
N MET A 85 -3.54 -5.34 -25.15
CA MET A 85 -3.48 -3.87 -25.14
C MET A 85 -2.09 -3.35 -25.46
N MET A 86 -1.04 -4.00 -24.93
CA MET A 86 0.35 -3.70 -25.27
C MET A 86 0.67 -3.96 -26.74
N THR A 87 0.21 -5.08 -27.28
CA THR A 87 0.44 -5.48 -28.68
C THR A 87 -0.30 -4.54 -29.65
N ALA A 88 -1.57 -4.22 -29.36
CA ALA A 88 -2.36 -3.26 -30.13
C ALA A 88 -1.74 -1.85 -30.11
N SER A 89 -1.27 -1.40 -28.95
CA SER A 89 -0.55 -0.13 -28.81
C SER A 89 0.73 -0.11 -29.64
N ARG A 90 1.47 -1.23 -29.70
CA ARG A 90 2.68 -1.39 -30.53
C ARG A 90 2.38 -1.33 -32.03
N LEU A 91 1.24 -1.88 -32.47
CA LEU A 91 0.77 -1.81 -33.85
C LEU A 91 0.37 -0.39 -34.27
N LEU A 92 -0.28 0.36 -33.38
CA LEU A 92 -0.64 1.77 -33.61
C LEU A 92 0.59 2.69 -33.62
N LEU A 93 1.58 2.41 -32.78
CA LEU A 93 2.80 3.22 -32.67
C LEU A 93 3.83 2.82 -33.73
N ARG A 94 3.71 3.45 -34.91
CA ARG A 94 4.53 3.25 -36.12
C ARG A 94 6.06 3.45 -35.94
N ARG A 95 6.52 3.98 -34.80
CA ARG A 95 7.95 4.26 -34.52
C ARG A 95 8.49 3.36 -33.40
N LYS A 96 9.58 2.61 -33.67
CA LYS A 96 10.24 1.70 -32.72
C LYS A 96 10.57 2.34 -31.36
N LYS A 97 10.90 3.64 -31.31
CA LYS A 97 11.18 4.38 -30.07
C LYS A 97 9.94 4.60 -29.19
N ALA A 98 8.76 4.78 -29.79
CA ALA A 98 7.51 5.00 -29.03
C ALA A 98 7.01 3.70 -28.36
N VAL A 99 7.22 2.56 -29.02
CA VAL A 99 6.90 1.22 -28.52
C VAL A 99 7.70 0.86 -27.25
N VAL A 100 8.97 1.27 -27.19
CA VAL A 100 9.84 0.97 -26.03
C VAL A 100 9.44 1.79 -24.80
N VAL A 101 8.87 3.00 -25.00
CA VAL A 101 8.40 3.88 -23.91
C VAL A 101 6.98 3.53 -23.44
N SER A 102 6.14 2.97 -24.31
CA SER A 102 4.76 2.61 -23.94
C SER A 102 4.68 1.45 -22.95
N MET A 103 5.68 0.56 -22.94
CA MET A 103 5.73 -0.60 -22.03
C MET A 103 5.78 -0.16 -20.54
N PRO A 104 6.78 0.65 -20.09
CA PRO A 104 6.78 1.19 -18.72
C PRO A 104 5.58 2.07 -18.41
N LEU A 105 5.01 2.78 -19.39
CA LEU A 105 3.88 3.67 -19.17
C LEU A 105 2.58 2.89 -18.88
N LEU A 106 2.29 1.88 -19.68
CA LEU A 106 1.11 1.00 -19.47
C LEU A 106 1.25 0.19 -18.17
N ILE A 107 2.46 -0.28 -17.90
CA ILE A 107 2.80 -1.00 -16.66
C ILE A 107 2.73 -0.06 -15.44
N GLY A 108 3.23 1.17 -15.55
CA GLY A 108 3.20 2.17 -14.48
C GLY A 108 1.83 2.77 -14.21
N LEU A 109 0.93 2.74 -15.20
CA LEU A 109 -0.50 3.06 -15.03
C LEU A 109 -1.27 1.94 -14.33
N LEU A 110 -0.72 0.73 -14.24
CA LEU A 110 -1.29 -0.31 -13.41
C LEU A 110 -0.98 -0.01 -11.94
N PRO A 111 -1.99 0.14 -11.08
CA PRO A 111 -1.84 0.56 -9.68
C PRO A 111 -1.04 -0.42 -8.81
N SER A 112 -0.65 -1.56 -9.34
CA SER A 112 -0.01 -2.67 -8.66
C SER A 112 1.42 -2.94 -9.08
N VAL A 113 1.89 -2.39 -10.20
CA VAL A 113 3.31 -2.50 -10.57
C VAL A 113 4.17 -1.51 -9.75
N GLY A 114 3.52 -0.62 -9.00
CA GLY A 114 4.11 0.09 -7.87
C GLY A 114 4.33 -0.77 -6.60
N GLY A 115 3.96 -2.06 -6.63
CA GLY A 115 4.40 -3.04 -5.65
C GLY A 115 5.78 -3.55 -6.05
N ALA A 116 6.79 -3.18 -5.26
CA ALA A 116 8.18 -3.57 -5.46
C ALA A 116 8.33 -5.08 -5.78
N TYR A 117 8.78 -5.36 -7.00
CA TYR A 117 9.58 -6.53 -7.32
C TYR A 117 11.05 -6.13 -7.19
#